data_AF-A0A2E3VY82-F1
#
_entry.id   AF-A0A2E3VY82-F1
#
_cell.length_a   1.000
_cell.length_b   1.000
_cell.length_c   1.000
_cell.angle_alpha   90.00
_cell.angle_beta   90.00
_cell.angle_gamma   90.00
#
_symmetry.space_group_name_H-M   'P 1'
#
loop_
_entity.id
_entity.type
_entity.pdbx_description
1 polymer ?
#
loop_
_entity_poly.entity_id
_entity_poly.type
_entity_poly.pdbx_seq_one_letter_code
_entity_poly.pdbx_strand_id
1 'polypeptide(L)'
;MRKIVLIDDDTLIHQLWRFAAADSKIEIDCFETIPEFLKKARKISKDSEVYIDSHLRGDVRGEEEAWRIKEAGFENIYITTGYDEDDIDVPDFIVKVVGKRPQF
;
A
#
# COMPACT_ATOMS: atom_id res chain seq x y z
N MET A 1 -9.56 14.03 3.02
CA MET A 1 -8.35 14.23 3.85
C MET A 1 -7.28 13.29 3.34
N ARG A 2 -6.01 13.72 3.39
CA ARG A 2 -4.86 12.84 3.13
C ARG A 2 -4.80 11.79 4.23
N LYS A 3 -4.53 10.55 3.85
CA LYS A 3 -4.41 9.41 4.76
C LYS A 3 -3.37 8.43 4.25
N ILE A 4 -3.04 7.46 5.10
CA ILE A 4 -2.26 6.30 4.69
C ILE A 4 -3.23 5.22 4.19
N VAL A 5 -2.87 4.58 3.09
CA VAL A 5 -3.57 3.39 2.58
C VAL A 5 -2.59 2.24 2.59
N LEU A 6 -3.01 1.11 3.15
CA LEU A 6 -2.27 -0.15 3.12
C LEU A 6 -3.08 -1.20 2.36
N ILE A 7 -2.44 -1.90 1.44
CA ILE A 7 -3.01 -3.04 0.72
C ILE A 7 -2.14 -4.26 1.00
N ASP A 8 -2.63 -5.17 1.82
CA ASP A 8 -1.92 -6.36 2.29
C ASP A 8 -2.95 -7.43 2.68
N ASP A 9 -2.84 -8.67 2.22
CA ASP A 9 -3.84 -9.69 2.57
C ASP A 9 -3.63 -10.29 3.97
N ASP A 10 -2.53 -9.94 4.65
CA ASP A 10 -2.27 -10.33 6.03
C ASP A 10 -2.93 -9.37 7.03
N THR A 11 -3.98 -9.85 7.67
CA THR A 11 -4.71 -9.12 8.71
C THR A 11 -3.85 -8.75 9.94
N LEU A 12 -2.75 -9.46 10.20
CA LEU A 12 -1.81 -9.11 11.27
C LEU A 12 -1.00 -7.86 10.91
N ILE A 13 -0.59 -7.71 9.65
CA ILE A 13 0.06 -6.49 9.16
C ILE A 13 -0.90 -5.30 9.25
N HIS A 14 -2.17 -5.51 8.90
CA HIS A 14 -3.22 -4.49 9.12
C HIS A 14 -3.34 -4.06 10.57
N GLN A 15 -3.34 -5.02 11.51
CA GLN A 15 -3.39 -4.71 12.94
C GLN A 15 -2.17 -3.89 13.36
N LEU A 16 -0.96 -4.34 13.00
CA LEU A 16 0.29 -3.64 13.30
C LEU A 16 0.25 -2.17 12.85
N TRP A 17 -0.15 -1.92 11.61
CA TRP A 17 -0.20 -0.56 11.06
C TRP A 17 -1.30 0.29 11.68
N ARG A 18 -2.46 -0.29 11.99
CA ARG A 18 -3.53 0.43 12.72
C ARG A 18 -3.11 0.80 14.13
N PHE A 19 -2.39 -0.08 14.84
CA PHE A 19 -1.86 0.23 16.17
C PHE A 19 -0.88 1.40 16.11
N ALA A 20 0.09 1.38 15.18
CA ALA A 20 1.03 2.48 15.00
C ALA A 20 0.33 3.79 14.58
N ALA A 21 -0.63 3.72 13.65
CA ALA A 21 -1.39 4.87 13.22
C ALA A 21 -2.20 5.51 14.36
N ALA A 22 -2.79 4.68 15.23
CA ALA A 22 -3.52 5.16 16.40
C ALA A 22 -2.60 5.91 17.39
N ASP A 23 -1.41 5.37 17.66
CA ASP A 23 -0.40 6.00 18.53
C ASP A 23 0.06 7.35 17.95
N SER A 24 0.28 7.40 16.63
CA SER A 24 0.70 8.59 15.88
C SER A 24 -0.45 9.55 15.49
N LYS A 25 -1.71 9.23 15.84
CA LYS A 25 -2.91 10.00 15.46
C LYS A 25 -3.06 10.21 13.94
N ILE A 26 -2.68 9.22 13.16
CA ILE A 26 -2.76 9.19 11.70
C ILE A 26 -3.99 8.38 11.27
N GLU A 27 -4.70 8.86 10.25
CA GLU A 27 -5.77 8.07 9.63
C GLU A 27 -5.17 7.04 8.66
N ILE A 28 -5.60 5.79 8.79
CA ILE A 28 -5.22 4.70 7.89
C ILE A 28 -6.44 3.91 7.43
N ASP A 29 -6.51 3.63 6.13
CA ASP A 29 -7.43 2.65 5.55
C ASP A 29 -6.60 1.42 5.14
N CYS A 30 -7.06 0.21 5.50
CA CYS A 30 -6.39 -1.04 5.07
C CYS A 30 -7.34 -1.90 4.23
N PHE A 31 -6.82 -2.55 3.20
CA PHE A 31 -7.56 -3.37 2.25
C PHE A 31 -6.81 -4.67 2.01
N GLU A 32 -7.51 -5.81 1.92
CA GLU A 32 -6.85 -7.08 1.61
C GLU A 32 -6.50 -7.20 0.13
N THR A 33 -7.19 -6.45 -0.73
CA THR A 33 -7.03 -6.57 -2.19
C THR A 33 -7.13 -5.22 -2.90
N ILE A 34 -6.45 -5.12 -4.03
CA ILE A 34 -6.49 -3.94 -4.91
C ILE A 34 -7.93 -3.63 -5.40
N PRO A 35 -8.76 -4.61 -5.83
CA PRO A 35 -10.14 -4.34 -6.18
C PRO A 35 -10.98 -3.72 -5.05
N GLU A 36 -10.76 -4.11 -3.78
CA GLU A 36 -11.45 -3.50 -2.65
C GLU A 36 -11.05 -2.06 -2.43
N PHE A 37 -9.74 -1.78 -2.51
CA PHE A 37 -9.22 -0.42 -2.50
C PHE A 37 -9.84 0.43 -3.63
N LEU A 38 -9.86 -0.07 -4.87
CA LEU A 38 -10.37 0.66 -6.04
C LEU A 38 -11.86 1.02 -5.91
N LYS A 39 -12.68 0.20 -5.23
CA LYS A 39 -14.08 0.54 -4.91
C LYS A 39 -14.21 1.78 -4.03
N LYS A 40 -13.20 2.08 -3.20
CA LYS A 40 -13.16 3.23 -2.29
C LYS A 40 -12.28 4.38 -2.80
N ALA A 41 -11.36 4.10 -3.73
CA ALA A 41 -10.36 5.02 -4.27
C ALA A 41 -10.91 6.38 -4.74
N ARG A 42 -12.16 6.43 -5.22
CA ARG A 42 -12.81 7.70 -5.63
C ARG A 42 -13.08 8.66 -4.46
N LYS A 43 -13.15 8.16 -3.23
CA LYS A 43 -13.39 8.95 -2.01
C LYS A 43 -12.09 9.27 -1.25
N ILE A 44 -10.96 8.73 -1.71
CA ILE A 44 -9.65 8.92 -1.11
C ILE A 44 -8.92 10.02 -1.89
N SER A 45 -8.25 10.91 -1.15
CA SER A 45 -7.49 12.01 -1.73
C SER A 45 -6.29 11.47 -2.52
N LYS A 46 -6.00 12.03 -3.71
CA LYS A 46 -4.99 11.49 -4.64
C LYS A 46 -3.54 11.75 -4.22
N ASP A 47 -3.35 12.66 -3.28
CA ASP A 47 -2.10 12.91 -2.57
C ASP A 47 -1.87 11.93 -1.39
N SER A 48 -2.81 11.01 -1.12
CA SER A 48 -2.65 9.98 -0.10
C SER A 48 -1.53 9.00 -0.48
N GLU A 49 -0.82 8.51 0.53
CA GLU A 49 0.21 7.50 0.35
C GLU A 49 -0.43 6.13 0.29
N VAL A 50 -0.06 5.34 -0.72
CA VAL A 50 -0.57 3.99 -0.95
C VAL A 50 0.58 3.01 -0.87
N TYR A 51 0.55 2.16 0.14
CA TYR A 51 1.50 1.08 0.37
C TYR A 51 0.85 -0.23 -0.06
N ILE A 52 1.50 -0.97 -0.96
CA ILE A 52 1.00 -2.24 -1.51
C ILE A 52 2.00 -3.32 -1.17
N ASP A 53 1.57 -4.45 -0.62
CA ASP A 53 2.44 -5.60 -0.48
C ASP A 53 2.91 -6.14 -1.84
N SER A 54 4.19 -6.47 -1.95
CA SER A 54 4.75 -7.13 -3.13
C SER A 54 4.14 -8.51 -3.35
N HIS A 55 3.78 -9.22 -2.29
CA HIS A 55 3.20 -10.57 -2.40
C HIS A 55 1.81 -10.68 -1.79
N LEU A 56 0.80 -10.37 -2.59
CA LEU A 56 -0.60 -10.53 -2.19
C LEU A 56 -1.09 -11.96 -2.42
N ARG A 57 -2.14 -12.35 -1.69
CA ARG A 57 -2.79 -13.68 -1.76
C ARG A 57 -2.80 -14.30 -3.16
N GLY A 58 -2.26 -15.51 -3.24
CA GLY A 58 -2.12 -16.25 -4.49
C GLY A 58 -0.81 -15.88 -5.18
N ASP A 59 -0.82 -15.79 -6.51
CA ASP A 59 0.34 -15.37 -7.31
C ASP A 59 0.26 -13.89 -7.71
N VAL A 60 -0.42 -13.07 -6.91
CA VAL A 60 -0.63 -11.64 -7.23
C VAL A 60 0.56 -10.82 -6.74
N ARG A 61 1.31 -10.24 -7.68
CA ARG A 61 2.44 -9.36 -7.40
C ARG A 61 1.99 -7.91 -7.30
N GLY A 62 2.30 -7.25 -6.18
CA GLY A 62 1.89 -5.86 -5.92
C GLY A 62 2.47 -4.89 -6.95
N GLU A 63 3.74 -5.06 -7.29
CA GLU A 63 4.44 -4.26 -8.30
C GLU A 63 3.83 -4.41 -9.71
N GLU A 64 3.32 -5.59 -10.05
CA GLU A 64 2.65 -5.84 -11.33
C GLU A 64 1.24 -5.28 -11.39
N GLU A 65 0.57 -5.10 -10.25
CA GLU A 65 -0.80 -4.58 -10.18
C GLU A 65 -0.87 -3.09 -9.82
N ALA A 66 0.26 -2.49 -9.42
CA ALA A 66 0.34 -1.09 -8.99
C ALA A 66 -0.08 -0.08 -10.08
N TRP A 67 -0.01 -0.45 -11.36
CA TRP A 67 -0.48 0.41 -12.46
C TRP A 67 -1.96 0.76 -12.32
N ARG A 68 -2.79 -0.12 -11.74
CA ARG A 68 -4.21 0.13 -11.51
C ARG A 68 -4.43 1.27 -10.50
N ILE A 69 -3.51 1.40 -9.56
CA ILE A 69 -3.50 2.48 -8.57
C ILE A 69 -3.03 3.77 -9.22
N LYS A 70 -2.01 3.69 -10.10
CA LYS A 70 -1.56 4.82 -10.93
C LYS A 70 -2.68 5.34 -11.84
N GLU A 71 -3.40 4.47 -12.54
CA GLU A 71 -4.55 4.82 -13.37
C GLU A 71 -5.71 5.41 -12.56
N ALA A 72 -5.87 4.99 -11.30
CA ALA A 72 -6.82 5.60 -10.38
C ALA A 72 -6.40 7.01 -9.92
N GLY A 73 -5.25 7.51 -10.38
CA GLY A 73 -4.78 8.88 -10.21
C GLY A 73 -3.91 9.12 -8.99
N PHE A 74 -3.39 8.06 -8.35
CA PHE A 74 -2.46 8.21 -7.21
C PHE A 74 -1.02 8.31 -7.72
N GLU A 75 -0.22 9.11 -7.03
CA GLU A 75 1.19 9.32 -7.37
C GLU A 75 2.16 8.86 -6.28
N ASN A 76 1.69 8.83 -5.02
CA ASN A 76 2.49 8.40 -3.87
C ASN A 76 2.31 6.90 -3.63
N ILE A 77 2.87 6.07 -4.53
CA ILE A 77 2.71 4.61 -4.51
C ILE A 77 4.02 3.96 -4.05
N TYR A 78 3.94 3.09 -3.05
CA TYR A 78 5.07 2.39 -2.44
C TYR A 78 4.81 0.89 -2.45
N ILE A 79 5.88 0.10 -2.61
CA ILE A 79 5.82 -1.35 -2.45
C ILE A 79 6.35 -1.71 -1.05
N THR A 80 5.63 -2.56 -0.33
CA THR A 80 6.08 -3.12 0.95
C THR A 80 6.54 -4.55 0.74
N THR A 81 7.62 -4.95 1.40
CA THR A 81 8.15 -6.31 1.28
C THR A 81 8.79 -6.79 2.58
N GLY A 82 8.77 -8.11 2.78
CA GLY A 82 9.57 -8.78 3.80
C GLY A 82 10.94 -9.25 3.30
N TYR A 83 11.19 -9.16 1.99
CA TYR A 83 12.46 -9.47 1.34
C TYR A 83 13.37 -8.23 1.28
N ASP A 84 14.61 -8.42 0.82
CA ASP A 84 15.52 -7.29 0.59
C ASP A 84 14.98 -6.37 -0.51
N GLU A 85 15.06 -5.05 -0.29
CA GLU A 85 14.50 -4.02 -1.21
C GLU A 85 15.14 -4.09 -2.60
N ASP A 86 16.40 -4.54 -2.69
CA ASP A 86 17.19 -4.62 -3.93
C ASP A 86 16.78 -5.78 -4.86
N ASP A 87 15.97 -6.73 -4.37
CA ASP A 87 15.56 -7.92 -5.13
C ASP A 87 14.24 -7.74 -5.89
N ILE A 88 13.61 -6.56 -5.81
CA ILE A 88 12.29 -6.30 -6.42
C ILE A 88 12.43 -5.32 -7.58
N ASP A 89 12.23 -5.83 -8.79
CA ASP A 89 12.03 -4.99 -9.96
C ASP A 89 10.65 -4.32 -9.88
N VAL A 90 10.62 -3.00 -9.90
CA VAL A 90 9.39 -2.21 -9.76
C VAL A 90 9.26 -1.19 -10.89
N PRO A 91 8.03 -0.86 -11.31
CA PRO A 91 7.82 0.19 -12.31
C PRO A 91 8.38 1.55 -11.86
N ASP A 92 8.87 2.37 -12.79
CA ASP A 92 9.46 3.69 -12.53
C ASP A 92 8.55 4.68 -11.77
N PHE A 93 7.24 4.46 -11.77
CA PHE A 93 6.30 5.31 -11.04
C PHE A 93 6.18 4.96 -9.56
N ILE A 94 6.76 3.83 -9.12
CA ILE A 94 6.84 3.47 -7.70
C ILE A 94 7.84 4.41 -7.04
N VAL A 95 7.41 5.07 -5.97
CA VAL A 95 8.23 6.03 -5.24
C VAL A 95 9.38 5.33 -4.53
N LYS A 96 9.09 4.20 -3.86
CA LYS A 96 10.09 3.40 -3.16
C LYS A 96 9.57 2.01 -2.84
N VAL A 97 10.49 1.04 -2.74
CA VAL A 97 10.30 -0.22 -2.01
C VAL A 97 10.68 0.01 -0.55
N VAL A 98 9.87 -0.49 0.39
CA VAL A 98 10.07 -0.34 1.84
C VAL A 98 9.79 -1.65 2.58
N GLY A 99 10.33 -1.79 3.78
CA GLY A 99 9.98 -2.92 4.65
C GLY A 99 8.52 -2.91 5.13
N LYS A 100 8.03 -4.06 5.64
CA LYS A 100 6.68 -4.26 6.20
C LYS A 100 6.29 -3.41 7.42
N ARG A 101 7.21 -2.63 7.98
CA ARG A 101 6.92 -1.76 9.15
C ARG A 101 6.25 -0.46 8.69
N PRO A 102 5.39 0.17 9.52
CA PRO A 102 4.85 1.49 9.25
C PRO A 102 5.95 2.52 8.96
N GLN A 103 5.76 3.38 7.95
CA GLN A 103 6.76 4.32 7.44
C GLN A 103 6.47 5.79 7.81
N PHE A 104 5.76 6.02 8.92
CA PHE A 104 5.31 7.34 9.37
C PHE A 104 5.56 7.57 10.87
#